data_AF-A0ABC8TSQ8-F1
#
_entry.id   AF-A0ABC8TSQ8-F1
#
_cell.length_a   1.000
_cell.length_b   1.000
_cell.length_c   1.000
_cell.angle_alpha   90.00
_cell.angle_beta   90.00
_cell.angle_gamma   90.00
#
_symmetry.space_group_name_H-M   'P 1'
#
loop_
_entity.id
_entity.type
_entity.pdbx_description
1 polymer ?
#
loop_
_entity_poly.entity_id
_entity_poly.type
_entity_poly.pdbx_seq_one_letter_code
_entity_poly.pdbx_strand_id
1 'polypeptide(L)'
;MARTSVAGLISAIASATLAVEHAYADGLSNFYPLSSSSSSSSSSSPSISSQASPASAKPAQAPAANAEPSRVRNDNPRTTSAGFDPEALERGAKALREISSSANGKKAFELMKKQEETRQTELAAKSAEFKAIQAQAETERQRVVYDEQKKLAQQQAQMKSQMARYEDELARKRMQAENEHQRARNQELVKMQEESANRQEAARRATEEQIQAQRRQTEREKAEIERETIRVRAMAEAEGRAHEAKLAEEVNRRMLVERANAEREKWVAAINTTFDHIGGGLRAILTDQNKLVVAVGGVTALAAGIYTTREGARVLWSYVDRILGQPSLIRESSRGKYPWSGLFSRAKSTVSRRADKGSASQNGNGFGDVILNPSLQKRIQQLASATANTKSHQAPFRNMLFYGPPGTGKTMAARELARKSV
;
A
#
# COMPACT_ATOMS: atom_id res chain seq x y z
N MET A 1 64.71 -24.32 31.01
CA MET A 1 65.20 -23.66 29.78
C MET A 1 64.01 -23.03 29.07
N ALA A 2 64.15 -21.81 28.56
CA ALA A 2 63.07 -21.11 27.85
C ALA A 2 63.09 -21.42 26.34
N ARG A 3 61.92 -21.39 25.69
CA ARG A 3 61.77 -20.84 24.33
C ARG A 3 60.41 -20.14 24.19
N THR A 4 60.48 -18.82 24.04
CA THR A 4 59.40 -17.92 23.63
C THR A 4 59.62 -17.48 22.18
N SER A 5 58.54 -17.32 21.41
CA SER A 5 58.40 -16.36 20.30
C SER A 5 56.90 -15.98 20.23
N VAL A 6 56.44 -14.72 20.29
CA VAL A 6 56.75 -13.53 19.47
C VAL A 6 56.24 -13.72 18.04
N ALA A 7 55.50 -12.80 17.39
CA ALA A 7 54.66 -11.66 17.79
C ALA A 7 53.86 -11.22 16.52
N GLY A 8 52.86 -10.33 16.65
CA GLY A 8 52.15 -9.80 15.47
C GLY A 8 51.25 -8.59 15.79
N LEU A 9 51.81 -7.38 15.64
CA LEU A 9 51.14 -6.08 15.81
C LEU A 9 51.19 -5.28 14.51
N ILE A 10 50.04 -4.77 14.04
CA ILE A 10 49.91 -3.66 13.06
C ILE A 10 48.62 -2.90 13.45
N SER A 11 48.70 -1.77 14.17
CA SER A 11 48.77 -0.39 13.64
C SER A 11 47.61 -0.03 12.68
N ALA A 12 46.51 0.58 13.12
CA ALA A 12 46.33 2.01 13.45
C ALA A 12 46.45 2.98 12.25
N ILE A 13 45.34 3.66 11.92
CA ILE A 13 45.27 4.95 11.21
C ILE A 13 44.22 5.82 11.91
N ALA A 14 44.48 7.13 11.99
CA ALA A 14 43.82 8.09 12.86
C ALA A 14 42.83 9.05 12.16
N SER A 15 42.28 9.98 12.94
CA SER A 15 41.19 10.91 12.61
C SER A 15 41.66 12.29 12.09
N ALA A 16 40.81 12.98 11.30
CA ALA A 16 40.81 14.44 11.05
C ALA A 16 39.47 14.83 10.39
N THR A 17 38.51 15.49 11.06
CA THR A 17 38.31 16.93 11.34
C THR A 17 37.79 17.81 10.18
N LEU A 18 36.54 18.24 10.34
CA LEU A 18 35.96 19.57 10.06
C LEU A 18 36.09 20.22 8.67
N ALA A 19 34.94 20.42 8.03
CA ALA A 19 34.60 21.68 7.35
C ALA A 19 33.14 22.03 7.66
N VAL A 20 32.89 23.30 8.00
CA VAL A 20 31.56 23.87 8.25
C VAL A 20 31.27 24.82 7.10
N GLU A 21 30.07 24.75 6.53
CA GLU A 21 29.50 25.90 5.83
C GLU A 21 28.00 25.98 6.08
N HIS A 22 27.54 27.18 6.45
CA HIS A 22 26.13 27.49 6.71
C HIS A 22 25.51 28.10 5.45
N ALA A 23 24.36 27.59 5.03
CA ALA A 23 23.45 28.30 4.14
C ALA A 23 22.05 28.31 4.77
N TYR A 24 21.55 29.52 5.07
CA TYR A 24 20.27 29.78 5.71
C TYR A 24 19.35 30.43 4.67
N ALA A 25 18.15 29.88 4.46
CA ALA A 25 17.09 30.54 3.70
C ALA A 25 15.72 29.93 4.04
N ASP A 26 15.01 30.57 4.98
CA ASP A 26 13.56 30.42 5.11
C ASP A 26 12.85 31.08 3.91
N GLY A 27 11.63 30.63 3.59
CA GLY A 27 10.83 31.25 2.51
C GLY A 27 9.45 30.64 2.29
N LEU A 28 8.46 31.02 3.11
CA LEU A 28 7.04 30.73 2.86
C LEU A 28 6.38 31.79 1.95
N SER A 29 5.66 31.33 0.92
CA SER A 29 4.47 31.96 0.30
C SER A 29 3.96 30.99 -0.78
N ASN A 30 2.72 30.50 -0.88
CA ASN A 30 1.36 30.93 -0.54
C ASN A 30 0.69 31.90 -1.53
N PHE A 31 -0.41 31.42 -2.12
CA PHE A 31 -1.53 32.07 -2.82
C PHE A 31 -1.62 32.26 -4.36
N TYR A 32 -2.52 31.42 -4.91
CA TYR A 32 -3.64 31.68 -5.85
C TYR A 32 -3.44 31.91 -7.37
N PRO A 33 -4.48 31.54 -8.19
CA PRO A 33 -4.34 31.31 -9.63
C PRO A 33 -4.86 32.48 -10.48
N LEU A 34 -4.48 32.48 -11.77
CA LEU A 34 -5.00 33.41 -12.76
C LEU A 34 -5.80 32.70 -13.86
N SER A 35 -6.97 33.24 -14.19
CA SER A 35 -7.73 32.88 -15.39
C SER A 35 -7.25 33.71 -16.58
N SER A 36 -7.19 33.13 -17.78
CA SER A 36 -7.12 33.89 -19.03
C SER A 36 -7.83 33.16 -20.17
N SER A 37 -8.75 33.87 -20.83
CA SER A 37 -9.49 33.45 -22.02
C SER A 37 -8.73 33.77 -23.30
N SER A 38 -8.85 32.93 -24.33
CA SER A 38 -8.52 33.29 -25.72
C SER A 38 -9.45 32.60 -26.72
N SER A 39 -9.94 33.36 -27.69
CA SER A 39 -10.89 32.94 -28.73
C SER A 39 -10.28 32.99 -30.13
N SER A 40 -10.59 32.03 -31.00
CA SER A 40 -10.50 32.18 -32.47
C SER A 40 -11.36 31.15 -33.21
N SER A 41 -11.74 31.46 -34.46
CA SER A 41 -12.91 30.92 -35.17
C SER A 41 -12.64 30.37 -36.58
N SER A 42 -13.41 29.37 -37.02
CA SER A 42 -13.68 29.02 -38.45
C SER A 42 -14.82 27.97 -38.49
N SER A 43 -16.04 28.21 -39.01
CA SER A 43 -16.53 28.57 -40.35
C SER A 43 -17.02 27.36 -41.18
N SER A 44 -18.34 27.24 -41.43
CA SER A 44 -18.93 26.99 -42.76
C SER A 44 -20.47 26.84 -42.72
N SER A 45 -21.13 27.36 -43.76
CA SER A 45 -22.53 27.15 -44.18
C SER A 45 -22.50 26.87 -45.70
N PRO A 46 -23.59 26.40 -46.36
CA PRO A 46 -24.46 27.40 -47.03
C PRO A 46 -25.95 27.02 -47.30
N SER A 47 -26.78 28.08 -47.42
CA SER A 47 -27.94 28.31 -48.33
C SER A 47 -29.04 27.26 -48.63
N ILE A 48 -30.31 27.71 -48.63
CA ILE A 48 -31.22 27.76 -49.82
C ILE A 48 -32.42 28.74 -49.54
N SER A 49 -33.20 29.05 -50.58
CA SER A 49 -33.91 30.32 -50.86
C SER A 49 -35.44 30.37 -50.62
N SER A 50 -36.00 31.55 -50.92
CA SER A 50 -37.36 32.06 -50.64
C SER A 50 -38.48 31.73 -51.64
N GLN A 51 -39.72 31.58 -51.15
CA GLN A 51 -41.06 31.91 -51.74
C GLN A 51 -42.16 31.53 -50.68
N ALA A 52 -43.39 32.03 -50.62
CA ALA A 52 -44.07 33.23 -51.15
C ALA A 52 -45.39 33.53 -50.36
N SER A 53 -46.03 34.70 -50.58
CA SER A 53 -47.42 35.04 -50.17
C SER A 53 -48.46 34.49 -51.20
N PRO A 54 -49.81 34.54 -51.03
CA PRO A 54 -50.62 35.33 -50.06
C PRO A 54 -51.93 34.69 -49.49
N ALA A 55 -52.72 35.53 -48.81
CA ALA A 55 -54.20 35.57 -48.74
C ALA A 55 -54.99 34.93 -47.56
N SER A 56 -55.57 35.83 -46.76
CA SER A 56 -56.99 35.86 -46.31
C SER A 56 -57.52 35.01 -45.13
N ALA A 57 -58.43 35.68 -44.41
CA ALA A 57 -59.48 35.21 -43.50
C ALA A 57 -59.19 35.00 -41.98
N LYS A 58 -59.89 35.85 -41.21
CA LYS A 58 -60.27 35.79 -39.77
C LYS A 58 -60.81 34.41 -39.34
N PRO A 59 -60.73 34.02 -38.03
CA PRO A 59 -61.54 34.68 -36.99
C PRO A 59 -60.93 34.86 -35.58
N ALA A 60 -61.72 35.59 -34.76
CA ALA A 60 -61.91 35.63 -33.30
C ALA A 60 -61.20 34.57 -32.41
N GLN A 61 -60.95 34.79 -31.11
CA GLN A 61 -61.16 35.91 -30.17
C GLN A 61 -60.31 35.62 -28.90
N ALA A 62 -59.90 36.65 -28.16
CA ALA A 62 -59.45 36.51 -26.77
C ALA A 62 -59.99 37.70 -25.94
N PRO A 63 -60.30 37.51 -24.64
CA PRO A 63 -61.21 38.39 -23.91
C PRO A 63 -60.57 39.68 -23.38
N ALA A 64 -61.41 40.67 -23.14
CA ALA A 64 -61.06 41.92 -22.45
C ALA A 64 -60.92 41.71 -20.93
N ALA A 65 -60.04 42.51 -20.30
CA ALA A 65 -60.40 43.36 -19.15
C ALA A 65 -59.18 44.20 -18.68
N ASN A 66 -59.47 45.38 -18.14
CA ASN A 66 -58.57 46.41 -17.56
C ASN A 66 -58.19 47.53 -18.55
N ALA A 67 -59.14 48.38 -18.95
CA ALA A 67 -59.67 49.50 -18.14
C ALA A 67 -58.65 50.65 -17.94
N GLU A 68 -58.23 51.26 -19.06
CA GLU A 68 -57.92 52.69 -19.01
C GLU A 68 -59.20 53.47 -18.63
N PRO A 69 -59.11 54.51 -17.79
CA PRO A 69 -60.28 55.32 -17.44
C PRO A 69 -60.84 55.98 -18.70
N SER A 70 -62.16 55.89 -18.88
CA SER A 70 -62.85 56.55 -19.97
C SER A 70 -62.56 58.05 -19.94
N ARG A 71 -62.07 58.59 -21.06
CA ARG A 71 -61.96 60.04 -21.24
C ARG A 71 -63.38 60.61 -21.17
N VAL A 72 -63.68 61.27 -20.05
CA VAL A 72 -64.96 61.96 -19.86
C VAL A 72 -65.19 62.88 -21.05
N ARG A 73 -66.26 62.61 -21.80
CA ARG A 73 -66.65 63.39 -22.96
C ARG A 73 -67.10 64.75 -22.44
N ASN A 74 -66.32 65.78 -22.76
CA ASN A 74 -66.61 67.14 -22.34
C ASN A 74 -67.55 67.76 -23.39
N ASP A 75 -68.86 67.68 -23.16
CA ASP A 75 -69.88 68.11 -24.13
C ASP A 75 -70.13 69.64 -24.13
N ASN A 76 -69.36 70.42 -23.36
CA ASN A 76 -69.27 71.86 -23.53
C ASN A 76 -68.36 72.20 -24.73
N PRO A 77 -68.77 73.08 -25.66
CA PRO A 77 -67.96 73.41 -26.83
C PRO A 77 -66.64 74.05 -26.41
N ARG A 78 -65.53 73.59 -27.01
CA ARG A 78 -64.18 74.17 -26.84
C ARG A 78 -64.05 75.53 -27.55
N THR A 79 -64.74 76.54 -27.04
CA THR A 79 -64.43 77.94 -27.37
C THR A 79 -63.24 78.38 -26.49
N THR A 80 -62.05 78.37 -27.08
CA THR A 80 -60.84 79.07 -26.60
C THR A 80 -60.43 78.88 -25.13
N SER A 81 -59.74 77.77 -24.86
CA SER A 81 -58.65 77.62 -23.86
C SER A 81 -58.89 77.79 -22.34
N ALA A 82 -59.98 78.40 -21.87
CA ALA A 82 -60.35 78.41 -20.45
C ALA A 82 -61.88 78.53 -20.30
N GLY A 83 -62.46 77.94 -19.25
CA GLY A 83 -63.90 78.05 -18.96
C GLY A 83 -64.24 79.45 -18.43
N PHE A 84 -64.33 80.42 -19.33
CA PHE A 84 -64.36 81.85 -19.01
C PHE A 84 -65.58 82.51 -19.66
N ASP A 85 -66.67 82.64 -18.91
CA ASP A 85 -67.93 83.22 -19.39
C ASP A 85 -67.89 84.76 -19.34
N PRO A 86 -67.85 85.47 -20.49
CA PRO A 86 -67.72 86.93 -20.51
C PRO A 86 -68.95 87.62 -19.91
N GLU A 87 -70.17 87.09 -20.13
CA GLU A 87 -71.38 87.65 -19.54
C GLU A 87 -71.40 87.56 -18.00
N ALA A 88 -70.87 86.48 -17.43
CA ALA A 88 -70.79 86.32 -15.98
C ALA A 88 -69.83 87.35 -15.39
N LEU A 89 -68.72 87.64 -16.09
CA LEU A 89 -67.78 88.69 -15.71
C LEU A 89 -68.40 90.09 -15.86
N GLU A 90 -69.14 90.38 -16.92
CA GLU A 90 -69.85 91.65 -17.08
C GLU A 90 -70.92 91.87 -15.99
N ARG A 91 -71.70 90.84 -15.64
CA ARG A 91 -72.64 90.90 -14.50
C ARG A 91 -71.90 91.12 -13.18
N GLY A 92 -70.80 90.40 -12.95
CA GLY A 92 -69.94 90.58 -11.78
C GLY A 92 -69.35 91.98 -11.67
N ALA A 93 -68.87 92.55 -12.77
CA ALA A 93 -68.31 93.91 -12.81
C ALA A 93 -69.36 94.99 -12.50
N LYS A 94 -70.60 94.84 -12.98
CA LYS A 94 -71.73 95.71 -12.62
C LYS A 94 -72.06 95.61 -11.13
N ALA A 95 -72.20 94.38 -10.60
CA ALA A 95 -72.47 94.15 -9.17
C ALA A 95 -71.37 94.72 -8.26
N LEU A 96 -70.08 94.55 -8.61
CA LEU A 96 -68.97 95.14 -7.86
C LEU A 96 -69.02 96.69 -7.84
N ARG A 97 -69.43 97.31 -8.95
CA ARG A 97 -69.61 98.77 -9.04
C ARG A 97 -70.75 99.29 -8.15
N GLU A 98 -71.83 98.52 -8.01
CA GLU A 98 -72.95 98.83 -7.11
C GLU A 98 -72.60 98.58 -5.63
N ILE A 99 -71.84 97.52 -5.33
CA ILE A 99 -71.38 97.24 -3.95
C ILE A 99 -70.41 98.34 -3.47
N SER A 100 -69.53 98.82 -4.34
CA SER A 100 -68.53 99.86 -4.01
C SER A 100 -69.12 101.26 -3.82
N SER A 101 -70.28 101.58 -4.41
CA SER A 101 -70.99 102.84 -4.13
C SER A 101 -71.85 102.79 -2.87
N SER A 102 -72.05 101.61 -2.27
CA SER A 102 -72.82 101.45 -1.03
C SER A 102 -72.03 101.83 0.23
N ALA A 103 -72.70 102.44 1.21
CA ALA A 103 -72.07 102.89 2.45
C ALA A 103 -71.42 101.77 3.31
N ASN A 104 -71.82 100.51 3.10
CA ASN A 104 -71.30 99.34 3.82
C ASN A 104 -70.36 98.44 2.98
N GLY A 105 -70.02 98.85 1.74
CA GLY A 105 -69.28 98.01 0.77
C GLY A 105 -67.98 97.40 1.29
N LYS A 106 -67.25 98.11 2.18
CA LYS A 106 -66.02 97.62 2.83
C LYS A 106 -66.25 96.34 3.65
N LYS A 107 -67.32 96.29 4.46
CA LYS A 107 -67.65 95.13 5.31
C LYS A 107 -68.14 93.94 4.48
N ALA A 108 -68.90 94.22 3.41
CA ALA A 108 -69.31 93.19 2.46
C ALA A 108 -68.09 92.56 1.76
N PHE A 109 -67.12 93.37 1.34
CA PHE A 109 -65.88 92.90 0.73
C PHE A 109 -65.03 92.04 1.69
N GLU A 110 -64.94 92.41 2.97
CA GLU A 110 -64.26 91.59 3.99
C GLU A 110 -64.94 90.23 4.23
N LEU A 111 -66.28 90.18 4.22
CA LEU A 111 -67.02 88.93 4.34
C LEU A 111 -66.85 88.04 3.10
N MET A 112 -66.95 88.62 1.89
CA MET A 112 -66.68 87.91 0.63
C MET A 112 -65.25 87.38 0.59
N LYS A 113 -64.26 88.18 1.04
CA LYS A 113 -62.86 87.77 1.13
C LYS A 113 -62.68 86.58 2.09
N LYS A 114 -63.27 86.63 3.29
CA LYS A 114 -63.21 85.51 4.25
C LYS A 114 -63.91 84.25 3.75
N GLN A 115 -65.06 84.39 3.06
CA GLN A 115 -65.76 83.26 2.46
C GLN A 115 -64.92 82.61 1.35
N GLU A 116 -64.31 83.42 0.48
CA GLU A 116 -63.44 82.90 -0.59
C GLU A 116 -62.15 82.29 -0.02
N GLU A 117 -61.57 82.86 1.04
CA GLU A 117 -60.47 82.24 1.80
C GLU A 117 -60.88 80.88 2.36
N THR A 118 -62.04 80.76 3.03
CA THR A 118 -62.52 79.44 3.51
C THR A 118 -62.72 78.45 2.36
N ARG A 119 -63.29 78.90 1.24
CA ARG A 119 -63.50 78.06 0.04
C ARG A 119 -62.18 77.59 -0.57
N GLN A 120 -61.16 78.46 -0.61
CA GLN A 120 -59.81 78.10 -1.03
C GLN A 120 -59.18 77.09 -0.06
N THR A 121 -59.36 77.24 1.25
CA THR A 121 -58.85 76.24 2.22
C THR A 121 -59.55 74.89 2.11
N GLU A 122 -60.86 74.85 1.85
CA GLU A 122 -61.58 73.60 1.60
C GLU A 122 -61.15 72.90 0.31
N LEU A 123 -60.96 73.66 -0.77
CA LEU A 123 -60.46 73.13 -2.04
C LEU A 123 -59.01 72.66 -1.91
N ALA A 124 -58.18 73.38 -1.16
CA ALA A 124 -56.82 72.97 -0.83
C ALA A 124 -56.82 71.67 0.00
N ALA A 125 -57.66 71.58 1.04
CA ALA A 125 -57.82 70.38 1.87
C ALA A 125 -58.26 69.17 1.04
N LYS A 126 -59.33 69.29 0.23
CA LYS A 126 -59.78 68.24 -0.70
C LYS A 126 -58.68 67.85 -1.69
N SER A 127 -57.92 68.81 -2.22
CA SER A 127 -56.78 68.51 -3.10
C SER A 127 -55.65 67.75 -2.39
N ALA A 128 -55.44 68.00 -1.10
CA ALA A 128 -54.47 67.29 -0.27
C ALA A 128 -54.95 65.88 0.08
N GLU A 129 -56.23 65.70 0.37
CA GLU A 129 -56.87 64.38 0.56
C GLU A 129 -56.74 63.51 -0.70
N PHE A 130 -57.08 64.04 -1.88
CA PHE A 130 -56.90 63.29 -3.13
C PHE A 130 -55.43 62.93 -3.41
N LYS A 131 -54.48 63.82 -3.09
CA LYS A 131 -53.04 63.51 -3.19
C LYS A 131 -52.60 62.44 -2.18
N ALA A 132 -53.13 62.47 -0.95
CA ALA A 132 -52.85 61.46 0.06
C ALA A 132 -53.39 60.08 -0.34
N ILE A 133 -54.61 60.03 -0.90
CA ILE A 133 -55.22 58.80 -1.42
C ILE A 133 -54.43 58.27 -2.63
N GLN A 134 -53.99 59.14 -3.55
CA GLN A 134 -53.12 58.75 -4.66
C GLN A 134 -51.79 58.18 -4.17
N ALA A 135 -51.12 58.84 -3.23
CA ALA A 135 -49.88 58.35 -2.64
C ALA A 135 -50.06 57.00 -1.95
N GLN A 136 -51.15 56.80 -1.18
CA GLN A 136 -51.47 55.51 -0.58
C GLN A 136 -51.64 54.42 -1.64
N ALA A 137 -52.45 54.66 -2.67
CA ALA A 137 -52.67 53.72 -3.77
C ALA A 137 -51.37 53.38 -4.54
N GLU A 138 -50.45 54.34 -4.69
CA GLU A 138 -49.11 54.09 -5.25
C GLU A 138 -48.25 53.21 -4.34
N THR A 139 -48.25 53.44 -3.02
CA THR A 139 -47.52 52.56 -2.08
C THR A 139 -48.09 51.15 -2.03
N GLU A 140 -49.41 50.98 -2.14
CA GLU A 140 -50.05 49.66 -2.20
C GLU A 140 -49.68 48.92 -3.49
N ARG A 141 -49.71 49.60 -4.65
CA ARG A 141 -49.23 49.05 -5.92
C ARG A 141 -47.76 48.59 -5.82
N GLN A 142 -46.89 49.41 -5.23
CA GLN A 142 -45.49 49.05 -5.02
C GLN A 142 -45.34 47.81 -4.12
N ARG A 143 -46.13 47.70 -3.04
CA ARG A 143 -46.14 46.51 -2.16
C ARG A 143 -46.59 45.26 -2.91
N VAL A 144 -47.68 45.32 -3.66
CA VAL A 144 -48.18 44.18 -4.44
C VAL A 144 -47.14 43.71 -5.46
N VAL A 145 -46.54 44.63 -6.23
CA VAL A 145 -45.49 44.31 -7.20
C VAL A 145 -44.26 43.70 -6.51
N TYR A 146 -43.87 44.20 -5.33
CA TYR A 146 -42.76 43.64 -4.56
C TYR A 146 -43.06 42.22 -4.05
N ASP A 147 -44.28 41.98 -3.53
CA ASP A 147 -44.69 40.65 -3.06
C ASP A 147 -44.83 39.64 -4.20
N GLU A 148 -45.27 40.07 -5.39
CA GLU A 148 -45.28 39.25 -6.60
C GLU A 148 -43.86 38.91 -7.07
N GLN A 149 -42.97 39.90 -7.15
CA GLN A 149 -41.56 39.66 -7.47
C GLN A 149 -40.89 38.72 -6.47
N LYS A 150 -41.19 38.85 -5.17
CA LYS A 150 -40.68 37.97 -4.11
C LYS A 150 -41.19 36.53 -4.27
N LYS A 151 -42.48 36.34 -4.59
CA LYS A 151 -43.06 35.02 -4.89
C LYS A 151 -42.42 34.38 -6.13
N LEU A 152 -42.25 35.14 -7.22
CA LEU A 152 -41.60 34.68 -8.44
C LEU A 152 -40.13 34.31 -8.18
N ALA A 153 -39.38 35.15 -7.45
CA ALA A 153 -38.00 34.86 -7.07
C ALA A 153 -37.90 33.59 -6.20
N GLN A 154 -38.85 33.37 -5.28
CA GLN A 154 -38.90 32.16 -4.45
C GLN A 154 -39.19 30.90 -5.29
N GLN A 155 -40.13 30.97 -6.24
CA GLN A 155 -40.42 29.86 -7.17
C GLN A 155 -39.21 29.56 -8.07
N GLN A 156 -38.58 30.58 -8.64
CA GLN A 156 -37.35 30.43 -9.44
C GLN A 156 -36.19 29.84 -8.61
N ALA A 157 -36.03 30.25 -7.36
CA ALA A 157 -35.03 29.69 -6.45
C ALA A 157 -35.32 28.20 -6.15
N GLN A 158 -36.58 27.83 -5.93
CA GLN A 158 -36.98 26.43 -5.77
C GLN A 158 -36.68 25.61 -7.02
N MET A 159 -37.09 26.07 -8.21
CA MET A 159 -36.78 25.39 -9.48
C MET A 159 -35.27 25.23 -9.71
N LYS A 160 -34.48 26.30 -9.50
CA LYS A 160 -33.01 26.25 -9.61
C LYS A 160 -32.41 25.26 -8.61
N SER A 161 -32.92 25.20 -7.37
CA SER A 161 -32.45 24.23 -6.37
C SER A 161 -32.78 22.77 -6.72
N GLN A 162 -33.91 22.53 -7.40
CA GLN A 162 -34.26 21.20 -7.92
C GLN A 162 -33.37 20.82 -9.11
N MET A 163 -33.21 21.71 -10.08
CA MET A 163 -32.33 21.50 -11.23
C MET A 163 -30.88 21.20 -10.80
N ALA A 164 -30.31 22.00 -9.89
CA ALA A 164 -28.96 21.78 -9.38
C ALA A 164 -28.81 20.41 -8.68
N ARG A 165 -29.82 19.94 -7.93
CA ARG A 165 -29.81 18.58 -7.35
C ARG A 165 -29.86 17.48 -8.42
N TYR A 166 -30.68 17.65 -9.45
CA TYR A 166 -30.73 16.69 -10.57
C TYR A 166 -29.42 16.67 -11.37
N GLU A 167 -28.78 17.83 -11.58
CA GLU A 167 -27.47 17.95 -12.22
C GLU A 167 -26.37 17.28 -11.36
N ASP A 168 -26.35 17.50 -10.05
CA ASP A 168 -25.45 16.81 -9.11
C ASP A 168 -25.65 15.28 -9.12
N GLU A 169 -26.90 14.81 -9.10
CA GLU A 169 -27.20 13.38 -9.19
C GLU A 169 -26.78 12.78 -10.54
N LEU A 170 -26.99 13.50 -11.65
CA LEU A 170 -26.58 13.08 -12.98
C LEU A 170 -25.05 13.07 -13.11
N ALA A 171 -24.36 14.06 -12.55
CA ALA A 171 -22.90 14.11 -12.49
C ALA A 171 -22.33 12.95 -11.67
N ARG A 172 -22.93 12.64 -10.51
CA ARG A 172 -22.57 11.46 -9.71
C ARG A 172 -22.78 10.15 -10.47
N LYS A 173 -23.90 10.00 -11.20
CA LYS A 173 -24.17 8.81 -12.03
C LYS A 173 -23.16 8.67 -13.18
N ARG A 174 -22.83 9.77 -13.87
CA ARG A 174 -21.77 9.78 -14.90
C ARG A 174 -20.41 9.39 -14.33
N MET A 175 -20.02 10.00 -13.20
CA MET A 175 -18.77 9.68 -12.50
C MET A 175 -18.73 8.22 -12.01
N GLN A 176 -19.85 7.65 -11.56
CA GLN A 176 -19.95 6.24 -11.20
C GLN A 176 -19.75 5.34 -12.42
N ALA A 177 -20.47 5.57 -13.51
CA ALA A 177 -20.32 4.82 -14.76
C ALA A 177 -18.89 4.92 -15.34
N GLU A 178 -18.29 6.10 -15.34
CA GLU A 178 -16.90 6.29 -15.78
C GLU A 178 -15.90 5.52 -14.89
N ASN A 179 -16.07 5.55 -13.57
CA ASN A 179 -15.25 4.78 -12.63
C ASN A 179 -15.43 3.26 -12.83
N GLU A 180 -16.65 2.80 -13.10
CA GLU A 180 -16.93 1.39 -13.40
C GLU A 180 -16.31 0.96 -14.73
N HIS A 181 -16.43 1.76 -15.79
CA HIS A 181 -15.74 1.53 -17.06
C HIS A 181 -14.21 1.55 -16.93
N GLN A 182 -13.64 2.44 -16.11
CA GLN A 182 -12.21 2.44 -15.81
C GLN A 182 -11.78 1.17 -15.06
N ARG A 183 -12.56 0.72 -14.07
CA ARG A 183 -12.31 -0.53 -13.35
C ARG A 183 -12.40 -1.74 -14.28
N ALA A 184 -13.40 -1.80 -15.16
CA ALA A 184 -13.57 -2.85 -16.15
C ALA A 184 -12.36 -2.92 -17.10
N ARG A 185 -11.96 -1.79 -17.72
CA ARG A 185 -10.77 -1.72 -18.58
C ARG A 185 -9.49 -2.14 -17.85
N ASN A 186 -9.31 -1.72 -16.60
CA ASN A 186 -8.15 -2.12 -15.81
C ASN A 186 -8.15 -3.63 -15.48
N GLN A 187 -9.32 -4.22 -15.20
CA GLN A 187 -9.46 -5.67 -15.01
C GLN A 187 -9.21 -6.44 -16.30
N GLU A 188 -9.66 -5.94 -17.46
CA GLU A 188 -9.38 -6.54 -18.78
C GLU A 188 -7.89 -6.49 -19.10
N LEU A 189 -7.21 -5.35 -18.88
CA LEU A 189 -5.77 -5.23 -19.08
C LEU A 189 -4.98 -6.19 -18.17
N VAL A 190 -5.38 -6.32 -16.90
CA VAL A 190 -4.75 -7.28 -15.97
C VAL A 190 -5.01 -8.73 -16.42
N LYS A 191 -6.24 -9.09 -16.79
CA LYS A 191 -6.56 -10.43 -17.32
C LYS A 191 -5.75 -10.76 -18.57
N MET A 192 -5.59 -9.81 -19.50
CA MET A 192 -4.76 -9.99 -20.70
C MET A 192 -3.28 -10.17 -20.36
N GLN A 193 -2.77 -9.47 -19.34
CA GLN A 193 -1.41 -9.67 -18.82
C GLN A 193 -1.26 -11.05 -18.16
N GLU A 194 -2.20 -11.44 -17.29
CA GLU A 194 -2.23 -12.77 -16.63
C GLU A 194 -2.33 -13.90 -17.66
N GLU A 195 -3.20 -13.79 -18.66
CA GLU A 195 -3.26 -14.76 -19.77
C GLU A 195 -1.95 -14.81 -20.56
N SER A 196 -1.31 -13.67 -20.83
CA SER A 196 -0.03 -13.66 -21.52
C SER A 196 1.09 -14.33 -20.70
N ALA A 197 1.10 -14.12 -19.38
CA ALA A 197 2.03 -14.76 -18.46
C ALA A 197 1.76 -16.27 -18.35
N ASN A 198 0.50 -16.67 -18.21
CA ASN A 198 0.10 -18.08 -18.18
C ASN A 198 0.44 -18.81 -19.48
N ARG A 199 0.27 -18.16 -20.65
CA ARG A 199 0.70 -18.72 -21.95
C ARG A 199 2.23 -18.86 -22.03
N GLN A 200 2.99 -17.89 -21.50
CA GLN A 200 4.46 -18.00 -21.43
C GLN A 200 4.92 -19.09 -20.45
N GLU A 201 4.27 -19.24 -19.30
CA GLU A 201 4.56 -20.34 -18.36
C GLU A 201 4.20 -21.71 -18.95
N ALA A 202 3.04 -21.83 -19.60
CA ALA A 202 2.66 -23.06 -20.27
C ALA A 202 3.64 -23.44 -21.39
N ALA A 203 4.12 -22.46 -22.17
CA ALA A 203 5.15 -22.67 -23.17
C ALA A 203 6.48 -23.12 -22.53
N ARG A 204 6.92 -22.50 -21.43
CA ARG A 204 8.13 -22.92 -20.69
C ARG A 204 8.00 -24.36 -20.18
N ARG A 205 6.89 -24.70 -19.52
CA ARG A 205 6.62 -26.07 -19.02
C ARG A 205 6.65 -27.08 -20.17
N ALA A 206 6.00 -26.78 -21.30
CA ALA A 206 6.04 -27.64 -22.49
C ALA A 206 7.46 -27.81 -23.05
N THR A 207 8.29 -26.75 -23.08
CA THR A 207 9.71 -26.88 -23.48
C THR A 207 10.55 -27.65 -22.47
N GLU A 208 10.32 -27.50 -21.17
CA GLU A 208 10.99 -28.25 -20.12
C GLU A 208 10.64 -29.75 -20.19
N GLU A 209 9.36 -30.08 -20.42
CA GLU A 209 8.89 -31.45 -20.65
C GLU A 209 9.51 -32.07 -21.91
N GLN A 210 9.63 -31.31 -23.01
CA GLN A 210 10.32 -31.75 -24.22
C GLN A 210 11.83 -31.99 -23.98
N ILE A 211 12.52 -31.07 -23.29
CA ILE A 211 13.94 -31.24 -22.93
C ILE A 211 14.13 -32.46 -22.02
N GLN A 212 13.24 -32.68 -21.05
CA GLN A 212 13.28 -33.87 -20.19
C GLN A 212 12.97 -35.16 -20.96
N ALA A 213 12.07 -35.12 -21.95
CA ALA A 213 11.79 -36.26 -22.82
C ALA A 213 13.00 -36.61 -23.70
N GLN A 214 13.65 -35.61 -24.31
CA GLN A 214 14.91 -35.78 -25.06
C GLN A 214 16.03 -36.30 -24.16
N ARG A 215 16.20 -35.77 -22.94
CA ARG A 215 17.17 -36.31 -21.97
C ARG A 215 16.91 -37.78 -21.68
N ARG A 216 15.66 -38.15 -21.35
CA ARG A 216 15.25 -39.55 -21.14
C ARG A 216 15.46 -40.44 -22.36
N GLN A 217 15.37 -39.92 -23.58
CA GLN A 217 15.72 -40.66 -24.80
C GLN A 217 17.24 -40.86 -24.90
N THR A 218 18.03 -39.79 -24.82
CA THR A 218 19.51 -39.88 -24.89
C THR A 218 20.13 -40.71 -23.75
N GLU A 219 19.51 -40.75 -22.56
CA GLU A 219 19.91 -41.62 -21.45
C GLU A 219 19.61 -43.09 -21.73
N ARG A 220 18.48 -43.40 -22.39
CA ARG A 220 18.16 -44.78 -22.83
C ARG A 220 19.11 -45.25 -23.92
N GLU A 221 19.34 -44.44 -24.95
CA GLU A 221 20.28 -44.73 -26.03
C GLU A 221 21.70 -44.97 -25.48
N LYS A 222 22.16 -44.13 -24.54
CA LYS A 222 23.44 -44.35 -23.84
C LYS A 222 23.45 -45.64 -23.04
N ALA A 223 22.39 -45.95 -22.27
CA ALA A 223 22.31 -47.18 -21.51
C ALA A 223 22.27 -48.44 -22.41
N GLU A 224 21.73 -48.34 -23.63
CA GLU A 224 21.76 -49.41 -24.63
C GLU A 224 23.17 -49.60 -25.20
N ILE A 225 23.84 -48.51 -25.61
CA ILE A 225 25.25 -48.53 -26.04
C ILE A 225 26.18 -49.03 -24.93
N GLU A 226 25.96 -48.64 -23.67
CA GLU A 226 26.72 -49.14 -22.51
C GLU A 226 26.50 -50.65 -22.30
N ARG A 227 25.27 -51.16 -22.48
CA ARG A 227 25.01 -52.60 -22.42
C ARG A 227 25.69 -53.37 -23.55
N GLU A 228 25.70 -52.82 -24.76
CA GLU A 228 26.37 -53.43 -25.92
C GLU A 228 27.89 -53.41 -25.76
N THR A 229 28.47 -52.28 -25.36
CA THR A 229 29.92 -52.18 -25.08
C THR A 229 30.35 -53.05 -23.91
N ILE A 230 29.54 -53.17 -22.84
CA ILE A 230 29.81 -54.13 -21.75
C ILE A 230 29.75 -55.57 -22.25
N ARG A 231 28.79 -55.94 -23.12
CA ARG A 231 28.72 -57.29 -23.71
C ARG A 231 29.92 -57.60 -24.61
N VAL A 232 30.27 -56.70 -25.52
CA VAL A 232 31.43 -56.85 -26.42
C VAL A 232 32.73 -56.91 -25.62
N ARG A 233 32.89 -56.00 -24.64
CA ARG A 233 34.06 -56.00 -23.74
C ARG A 233 34.13 -57.26 -22.91
N ALA A 234 33.02 -57.75 -22.35
CA ALA A 234 33.00 -58.98 -21.57
C ALA A 234 33.34 -60.22 -22.41
N MET A 235 32.91 -60.28 -23.68
CA MET A 235 33.31 -61.35 -24.59
C MET A 235 34.81 -61.26 -24.95
N ALA A 236 35.30 -60.08 -25.35
CA ALA A 236 36.73 -59.87 -25.65
C ALA A 236 37.64 -60.08 -24.42
N GLU A 237 37.18 -59.73 -23.22
CA GLU A 237 37.90 -59.93 -21.95
C GLU A 237 37.82 -61.39 -21.48
N ALA A 238 36.75 -62.13 -21.82
CA ALA A 238 36.68 -63.58 -21.61
C ALA A 238 37.59 -64.34 -22.59
N GLU A 239 37.65 -63.94 -23.86
CA GLU A 239 38.60 -64.47 -24.84
C GLU A 239 40.05 -64.15 -24.44
N GLY A 240 40.34 -62.89 -24.09
CA GLY A 240 41.63 -62.46 -23.55
C GLY A 240 42.04 -63.29 -22.33
N ARG A 241 41.17 -63.41 -21.32
CA ARG A 241 41.43 -64.27 -20.15
C ARG A 241 41.56 -65.75 -20.50
N ALA A 242 40.85 -66.28 -21.50
CA ALA A 242 40.99 -67.67 -21.93
C ALA A 242 42.34 -67.93 -22.62
N HIS A 243 42.88 -66.94 -23.34
CA HIS A 243 44.22 -66.99 -23.92
C HIS A 243 45.32 -66.78 -22.86
N GLU A 244 45.16 -65.80 -21.98
CA GLU A 244 46.06 -65.56 -20.84
C GLU A 244 46.09 -66.74 -19.88
N ALA A 245 44.95 -67.38 -19.57
CA ALA A 245 44.88 -68.56 -18.72
C ALA A 245 45.63 -69.76 -19.33
N LYS A 246 45.52 -70.00 -20.64
CA LYS A 246 46.28 -71.06 -21.31
C LYS A 246 47.79 -70.86 -21.20
N LEU A 247 48.27 -69.63 -21.41
CA LEU A 247 49.69 -69.30 -21.29
C LEU A 247 50.15 -69.30 -19.82
N ALA A 248 49.29 -68.83 -18.91
CA ALA A 248 49.55 -68.80 -17.47
C ALA A 248 49.53 -70.21 -16.86
N GLU A 249 48.72 -71.16 -17.35
CA GLU A 249 48.71 -72.54 -16.87
C GLU A 249 50.04 -73.24 -17.11
N GLU A 250 50.68 -73.03 -18.26
CA GLU A 250 52.01 -73.60 -18.54
C GLU A 250 53.11 -73.01 -17.66
N VAL A 251 53.11 -71.69 -17.46
CA VAL A 251 54.07 -71.00 -16.58
C VAL A 251 53.82 -71.33 -15.12
N ASN A 252 52.57 -71.32 -14.68
CA ASN A 252 52.17 -71.59 -13.30
C ASN A 252 52.35 -73.08 -12.95
N ARG A 253 52.22 -74.03 -13.88
CA ARG A 253 52.64 -75.43 -13.65
C ARG A 253 54.12 -75.54 -13.30
N ARG A 254 55.00 -74.86 -14.03
CA ARG A 254 56.45 -74.84 -13.74
C ARG A 254 56.72 -74.18 -12.39
N MET A 255 56.14 -73.01 -12.15
CA MET A 255 56.27 -72.26 -10.90
C MET A 255 55.68 -73.00 -9.68
N LEU A 256 54.59 -73.75 -9.84
CA LEU A 256 53.98 -74.55 -8.77
C LEU A 256 54.80 -75.78 -8.42
N VAL A 257 55.51 -76.40 -9.36
CA VAL A 257 56.45 -77.48 -9.05
C VAL A 257 57.65 -76.95 -8.26
N GLU A 258 58.21 -75.82 -8.69
CA GLU A 258 59.31 -75.14 -7.96
C GLU A 258 58.87 -74.66 -6.58
N ARG A 259 57.69 -74.03 -6.47
CA ARG A 259 57.11 -73.61 -5.18
C ARG A 259 56.75 -74.80 -4.30
N ALA A 260 56.17 -75.88 -4.81
CA ALA A 260 55.83 -77.05 -4.00
C ALA A 260 57.08 -77.69 -3.38
N ASN A 261 58.21 -77.70 -4.09
CA ASN A 261 59.48 -78.18 -3.55
C ASN A 261 60.03 -77.22 -2.47
N ALA A 262 60.11 -75.91 -2.77
CA ALA A 262 60.56 -74.90 -1.81
C ALA A 262 59.63 -74.74 -0.58
N GLU A 263 58.33 -74.96 -0.76
CA GLU A 263 57.35 -74.94 0.33
C GLU A 263 57.43 -76.21 1.16
N ARG A 264 57.66 -77.40 0.59
CA ARG A 264 57.91 -78.62 1.39
C ARG A 264 59.09 -78.43 2.33
N GLU A 265 60.20 -77.86 1.84
CA GLU A 265 61.37 -77.54 2.67
C GLU A 265 61.03 -76.53 3.77
N LYS A 266 60.31 -75.45 3.44
CA LYS A 266 59.86 -74.45 4.41
C LYS A 266 58.85 -74.99 5.43
N TRP A 267 57.91 -75.84 5.02
CA TRP A 267 56.94 -76.45 5.92
C TRP A 267 57.60 -77.47 6.83
N VAL A 268 58.56 -78.27 6.37
CA VAL A 268 59.34 -79.16 7.25
C VAL A 268 60.17 -78.36 8.26
N ALA A 269 60.84 -77.29 7.83
CA ALA A 269 61.57 -76.40 8.75
C ALA A 269 60.64 -75.70 9.75
N ALA A 270 59.53 -75.12 9.27
CA ALA A 270 58.56 -74.41 10.10
C ALA A 270 57.81 -75.34 11.05
N ILE A 271 57.45 -76.56 10.64
CA ILE A 271 56.79 -77.54 11.51
C ILE A 271 57.73 -77.94 12.64
N ASN A 272 59.00 -78.25 12.37
CA ASN A 272 59.96 -78.61 13.41
C ASN A 272 60.19 -77.44 14.39
N THR A 273 60.50 -76.23 13.90
CA THR A 273 60.71 -75.07 14.78
C THR A 273 59.45 -74.70 15.57
N THR A 274 58.27 -74.80 14.95
CA THR A 274 57.00 -74.47 15.61
C THR A 274 56.59 -75.54 16.61
N PHE A 275 56.89 -76.83 16.38
CA PHE A 275 56.70 -77.88 17.38
C PHE A 275 57.60 -77.69 18.61
N ASP A 276 58.88 -77.35 18.41
CA ASP A 276 59.81 -77.09 19.51
C ASP A 276 59.37 -75.87 20.34
N HIS A 277 58.96 -74.78 19.68
CA HIS A 277 58.50 -73.57 20.36
C HIS A 277 57.12 -73.70 21.01
N ILE A 278 56.15 -74.36 20.37
CA ILE A 278 54.81 -74.58 20.97
C ILE A 278 54.88 -75.64 22.07
N GLY A 279 55.61 -76.74 21.88
CA GLY A 279 55.75 -77.81 22.88
C GLY A 279 56.39 -77.32 24.19
N GLY A 280 57.41 -76.47 24.09
CA GLY A 280 58.01 -75.80 25.24
C GLY A 280 57.09 -74.75 25.88
N GLY A 281 56.49 -73.88 25.05
CA GLY A 281 55.64 -72.77 25.52
C GLY A 281 54.36 -73.24 26.22
N LEU A 282 53.63 -74.20 25.63
CA LEU A 282 52.36 -74.67 26.19
C LEU A 282 52.57 -75.43 27.51
N ARG A 283 53.63 -76.24 27.61
CA ARG A 283 54.00 -76.88 28.89
C ARG A 283 54.35 -75.84 29.96
N ALA A 284 55.14 -74.83 29.63
CA ALA A 284 55.53 -73.77 30.57
C ALA A 284 54.36 -72.88 31.05
N ILE A 285 53.28 -72.78 30.26
CA ILE A 285 52.04 -72.09 30.65
C ILE A 285 51.13 -72.99 31.50
N LEU A 286 51.13 -74.31 31.27
CA LEU A 286 50.36 -75.26 32.08
C LEU A 286 50.97 -75.57 33.45
N THR A 287 52.30 -75.56 33.60
CA THR A 287 52.97 -75.87 34.87
C THR A 287 53.10 -74.69 35.83
N ASP A 288 52.88 -73.46 35.37
CA ASP A 288 53.10 -72.24 36.15
C ASP A 288 51.80 -71.44 36.28
N GLN A 289 51.20 -71.51 37.47
CA GLN A 289 49.88 -70.94 37.77
C GLN A 289 49.82 -69.42 37.52
N ASN A 290 50.93 -68.71 37.70
CA ASN A 290 51.02 -67.27 37.43
C ASN A 290 50.97 -66.97 35.93
N LYS A 291 51.63 -67.80 35.10
CA LYS A 291 51.61 -67.65 33.63
C LYS A 291 50.26 -68.01 33.03
N LEU A 292 49.58 -69.01 33.60
CA LEU A 292 48.22 -69.38 33.19
C LEU A 292 47.24 -68.21 33.41
N VAL A 293 47.28 -67.55 34.58
CA VAL A 293 46.43 -66.37 34.85
C VAL A 293 46.72 -65.22 33.88
N VAL A 294 47.99 -64.97 33.55
CA VAL A 294 48.35 -63.94 32.55
C VAL A 294 47.87 -64.32 31.14
N ALA A 295 47.97 -65.59 30.75
CA ALA A 295 47.50 -66.06 29.43
C ALA A 295 45.97 -65.97 29.30
N VAL A 296 45.23 -66.46 30.30
CA VAL A 296 43.76 -66.37 30.33
C VAL A 296 43.32 -64.91 30.38
N GLY A 297 43.93 -64.10 31.26
CA GLY A 297 43.66 -62.67 31.36
C GLY A 297 43.95 -61.93 30.05
N GLY A 298 45.02 -62.27 29.34
CA GLY A 298 45.36 -61.74 28.03
C GLY A 298 44.30 -62.06 26.97
N VAL A 299 43.88 -63.32 26.85
CA VAL A 299 42.81 -63.73 25.92
C VAL A 299 41.48 -63.05 26.25
N THR A 300 41.10 -62.99 27.52
CA THR A 300 39.86 -62.33 27.95
C THR A 300 39.90 -60.82 27.73
N ALA A 301 41.02 -60.16 28.00
CA ALA A 301 41.20 -58.73 27.72
C ALA A 301 41.14 -58.41 26.22
N LEU A 302 41.69 -59.28 25.36
CA LEU A 302 41.64 -59.14 23.91
C LEU A 302 40.20 -59.28 23.39
N ALA A 303 39.47 -60.31 23.85
CA ALA A 303 38.06 -60.51 23.53
C ALA A 303 37.18 -59.33 24.01
N ALA A 304 37.39 -58.85 25.25
CA ALA A 304 36.71 -57.68 25.79
C ALA A 304 37.05 -56.41 25.00
N GLY A 305 38.31 -56.22 24.60
CA GLY A 305 38.76 -55.09 23.77
C GLY A 305 38.07 -55.06 22.41
N ILE A 306 37.98 -56.20 21.72
CA ILE A 306 37.26 -56.31 20.43
C ILE A 306 35.76 -56.00 20.61
N TYR A 307 35.12 -56.57 21.63
CA TYR A 307 33.68 -56.38 21.87
C TYR A 307 33.32 -54.94 22.28
N THR A 308 34.08 -54.37 23.23
CA THR A 308 33.89 -52.98 23.68
C THR A 308 34.14 -51.96 22.57
N THR A 309 35.13 -52.20 21.70
CA THR A 309 35.40 -51.33 20.55
C THR A 309 34.27 -51.39 19.51
N ARG A 310 33.77 -52.59 19.19
CA ARG A 310 32.71 -52.81 18.20
C ARG A 310 31.40 -52.12 18.60
N GLU A 311 30.94 -52.33 19.82
CA GLU A 311 29.70 -51.75 20.32
C GLU A 311 29.87 -50.27 20.73
N GLY A 312 31.05 -49.87 21.23
CA GLY A 312 31.38 -48.48 21.52
C GLY A 312 31.37 -47.59 20.28
N ALA A 313 31.95 -48.07 19.17
CA ALA A 313 31.95 -47.36 17.89
C ALA A 313 30.52 -47.11 17.35
N ARG A 314 29.59 -48.06 17.54
CA ARG A 314 28.17 -47.87 17.16
C ARG A 314 27.48 -46.76 17.93
N VAL A 315 27.69 -46.69 19.25
CA VAL A 315 27.08 -45.66 20.10
C VAL A 315 27.67 -44.27 19.78
N LEU A 316 28.98 -44.19 19.61
CA LEU A 316 29.67 -42.96 19.19
C LEU A 316 29.19 -42.49 17.81
N TRP A 317 29.06 -43.40 16.84
CA TRP A 317 28.54 -43.07 15.50
C TRP A 317 27.12 -42.51 15.57
N SER A 318 26.22 -43.13 16.35
CA SER A 318 24.84 -42.64 16.52
C SER A 318 24.78 -41.24 17.19
N TYR A 319 25.73 -40.91 18.07
CA TYR A 319 25.83 -39.58 18.65
C TYR A 319 26.34 -38.52 17.66
N VAL A 320 27.34 -38.88 16.83
CA VAL A 320 27.90 -38.03 15.78
C VAL A 320 26.89 -37.78 14.66
N ASP A 321 26.19 -38.82 14.21
CA ASP A 321 25.12 -38.75 13.20
C ASP A 321 23.96 -37.85 13.68
N ARG A 322 23.62 -37.91 14.98
CA ARG A 322 22.64 -37.00 15.58
C ARG A 322 23.12 -35.53 15.71
N ILE A 323 24.42 -35.28 15.66
CA ILE A 323 25.02 -33.93 15.68
C ILE A 323 25.17 -33.36 14.25
N LEU A 324 25.45 -34.21 13.26
CA LEU A 324 25.67 -33.80 11.86
C LEU A 324 24.39 -33.88 11.01
N GLY A 325 23.47 -34.79 11.32
CA GLY A 325 22.26 -35.09 10.55
C GLY A 325 21.09 -34.12 10.71
N GLN A 326 21.24 -33.05 11.51
CA GLN A 326 20.28 -31.95 11.53
C GLN A 326 20.81 -30.75 10.75
N PRO A 327 20.33 -30.49 9.52
CA PRO A 327 20.57 -29.20 8.89
C PRO A 327 19.94 -28.13 9.76
N SER A 328 20.76 -27.23 10.30
CA SER A 328 20.28 -26.16 11.17
C SER A 328 19.41 -25.20 10.36
N LEU A 329 18.09 -25.37 10.42
CA LEU A 329 17.17 -24.31 10.03
C LEU A 329 17.42 -23.13 10.98
N ILE A 330 18.20 -22.16 10.49
CA ILE A 330 18.43 -20.87 11.15
C ILE A 330 17.12 -20.10 11.13
N ARG A 331 16.27 -20.45 12.09
CA ARG A 331 15.01 -19.80 12.38
C ARG A 331 15.07 -19.39 13.85
N GLU A 332 15.52 -18.16 14.08
CA GLU A 332 15.78 -17.57 15.40
C GLU A 332 14.54 -17.44 16.33
N SER A 333 13.40 -18.07 15.98
CA SER A 333 12.19 -18.14 16.80
C SER A 333 12.03 -19.44 17.62
N SER A 334 12.85 -20.49 17.41
CA SER A 334 12.72 -21.75 18.16
C SER A 334 13.76 -21.90 19.28
N ARG A 335 13.75 -20.99 20.26
CA ARG A 335 14.51 -21.14 21.51
C ARG A 335 13.77 -22.10 22.45
N GLY A 336 14.23 -23.35 22.52
CA GLY A 336 14.01 -24.23 23.68
C GLY A 336 13.07 -25.42 23.47
N LYS A 337 13.59 -26.51 22.89
CA LYS A 337 13.00 -27.86 23.04
C LYS A 337 14.07 -28.95 23.25
N TYR A 338 15.01 -28.67 24.15
CA TYR A 338 15.95 -29.66 24.68
C TYR A 338 15.64 -29.90 26.17
N PRO A 339 15.11 -31.07 26.58
CA PRO A 339 14.70 -31.30 27.97
C PRO A 339 15.88 -31.29 28.98
N TRP A 340 17.12 -31.32 28.51
CA TRP A 340 18.33 -31.44 29.34
C TRP A 340 19.13 -30.13 29.49
N SER A 341 18.81 -29.06 28.74
CA SER A 341 19.54 -27.78 28.85
C SER A 341 19.26 -27.02 30.17
N GLY A 342 18.16 -27.34 30.85
CA GLY A 342 17.80 -26.79 32.17
C GLY A 342 18.62 -27.37 33.33
N LEU A 343 19.17 -28.59 33.22
CA LEU A 343 19.85 -29.26 34.32
C LEU A 343 21.27 -28.71 34.54
N PHE A 344 22.06 -28.58 33.47
CA PHE A 344 23.43 -28.04 33.54
C PHE A 344 23.50 -26.53 33.81
N SER A 345 22.43 -25.78 33.53
CA SER A 345 22.36 -24.34 33.83
C SER A 345 21.97 -24.08 35.29
N ARG A 346 21.04 -24.86 35.86
CA ARG A 346 20.62 -24.70 37.26
C ARG A 346 21.75 -25.05 38.24
N ALA A 347 22.50 -26.13 37.98
CA ALA A 347 23.65 -26.54 38.80
C ALA A 347 24.73 -25.45 38.90
N LYS A 348 25.08 -24.80 37.78
CA LYS A 348 26.11 -23.73 37.74
C LYS A 348 25.64 -22.45 38.46
N SER A 349 24.35 -22.13 38.39
CA SER A 349 23.78 -20.91 38.99
C SER A 349 23.72 -20.89 40.53
N THR A 350 23.98 -22.02 41.19
CA THR A 350 23.96 -22.14 42.66
C THR A 350 25.34 -21.89 43.27
N VAL A 351 26.41 -22.04 42.49
CA VAL A 351 27.80 -21.80 42.91
C VAL A 351 28.25 -20.36 42.61
N SER A 352 27.78 -19.77 41.51
CA SER A 352 28.14 -18.39 41.14
C SER A 352 27.39 -17.29 41.91
N ARG A 353 26.30 -17.61 42.61
CA ARG A 353 25.49 -16.63 43.38
C ARG A 353 26.07 -16.22 44.74
N ARG A 354 27.41 -16.28 44.88
CA ARG A 354 28.16 -15.73 46.02
C ARG A 354 29.16 -14.63 45.65
N ALA A 355 29.25 -14.27 44.38
CA ALA A 355 29.95 -13.09 43.89
C ALA A 355 29.01 -12.25 43.01
N ASP A 356 29.31 -10.95 42.89
CA ASP A 356 28.63 -9.97 42.04
C ASP A 356 27.14 -9.70 42.30
N LYS A 357 26.90 -9.11 43.48
CA LYS A 357 25.82 -8.14 43.66
C LYS A 357 26.24 -6.78 43.04
N GLY A 358 26.35 -6.74 41.70
CA GLY A 358 26.74 -5.55 40.94
C GLY A 358 25.58 -4.97 40.14
N SER A 359 24.96 -3.90 40.66
CA SER A 359 23.90 -3.16 39.97
C SER A 359 24.46 -2.34 38.82
N ALA A 360 24.01 -2.61 37.59
CA ALA A 360 24.18 -1.71 36.45
C ALA A 360 22.91 -1.71 35.58
N SER A 361 21.87 -1.04 36.07
CA SER A 361 20.74 -0.64 35.22
C SER A 361 21.24 0.40 34.20
N GLN A 362 21.67 -0.05 33.03
CA GLN A 362 21.86 0.84 31.89
C GLN A 362 20.57 0.92 31.08
N ASN A 363 19.83 2.00 31.32
CA ASN A 363 18.89 2.56 30.34
C ASN A 363 19.67 3.10 29.13
N GLY A 364 20.26 2.20 28.33
CA GLY A 364 20.84 2.54 27.04
C GLY A 364 19.74 2.81 26.02
N ASN A 365 19.79 3.97 25.34
CA ASN A 365 18.84 4.36 24.31
C ASN A 365 18.70 3.26 23.24
N GLY A 366 17.65 2.45 23.31
CA GLY A 366 17.66 1.09 22.77
C GLY A 366 17.59 0.92 21.24
N PHE A 367 17.98 1.90 20.43
CA PHE A 367 18.22 1.69 19.00
C PHE A 367 19.68 2.05 18.65
N GLY A 368 20.61 1.75 19.57
CA GLY A 368 22.00 2.20 19.51
C GLY A 368 22.80 1.74 18.28
N ASP A 369 22.37 0.66 17.62
CA ASP A 369 23.01 0.10 16.42
C ASP A 369 22.33 0.57 15.11
N VAL A 370 21.20 1.31 15.20
CA VAL A 370 20.42 1.73 14.01
C VAL A 370 20.26 3.25 14.00
N ILE A 371 21.11 3.91 13.21
CA ILE A 371 21.04 5.36 12.99
C ILE A 371 19.78 5.67 12.18
N LEU A 372 18.75 6.16 12.88
CA LEU A 372 17.44 6.51 12.34
C LEU A 372 17.25 8.03 12.40
N ASN A 373 16.51 8.60 11.45
CA ASN A 373 16.03 9.97 11.60
C ASN A 373 15.19 10.09 12.90
N PRO A 374 15.33 11.16 13.71
CA PRO A 374 14.65 11.27 15.01
C PRO A 374 13.12 11.11 14.95
N SER A 375 12.48 11.51 13.84
CA SER A 375 11.03 11.30 13.63
C SER A 375 10.66 9.82 13.49
N LEU A 376 11.47 9.06 12.73
CA LEU A 376 11.31 7.63 12.50
C LEU A 376 11.62 6.83 13.77
N GLN A 377 12.66 7.22 14.51
CA GLN A 377 13.03 6.61 15.79
C GLN A 377 11.87 6.68 16.81
N LYS A 378 11.22 7.85 16.96
CA LYS A 378 10.04 8.01 17.82
C LYS A 378 8.88 7.10 17.39
N ARG A 379 8.61 7.00 16.08
CA ARG A 379 7.55 6.12 15.54
C ARG A 379 7.84 4.64 15.79
N ILE A 380 9.08 4.18 15.58
CA ILE A 380 9.48 2.78 15.85
C ILE A 380 9.46 2.49 17.36
N GLN A 381 9.80 3.46 18.23
CA GLN A 381 9.68 3.30 19.68
C GLN A 381 8.22 3.16 20.14
N GLN A 382 7.29 3.93 19.56
CA GLN A 382 5.85 3.78 19.79
C GLN A 382 5.31 2.43 19.30
N LEU A 383 5.79 1.95 18.14
CA LEU A 383 5.45 0.62 17.63
C LEU A 383 6.01 -0.50 18.52
N ALA A 384 7.22 -0.33 19.08
CA ALA A 384 7.83 -1.28 20.00
C ALA A 384 6.99 -1.43 21.29
N SER A 385 6.63 -0.32 21.93
CA SER A 385 5.81 -0.34 23.14
C SER A 385 4.39 -0.83 22.87
N ALA A 386 3.77 -0.43 21.75
CA ALA A 386 2.49 -0.98 21.33
C ALA A 386 2.56 -2.50 21.14
N THR A 387 3.61 -3.03 20.51
CA THR A 387 3.77 -4.48 20.26
C THR A 387 4.06 -5.26 21.55
N ALA A 388 4.84 -4.69 22.48
CA ALA A 388 5.06 -5.26 23.81
C ALA A 388 3.73 -5.35 24.60
N ASN A 389 2.92 -4.30 24.57
CA ASN A 389 1.58 -4.28 25.20
C ASN A 389 0.60 -5.25 24.50
N THR A 390 0.66 -5.35 23.17
CA THR A 390 -0.11 -6.36 22.42
C THR A 390 0.24 -7.77 22.88
N LYS A 391 1.54 -8.06 23.10
CA LYS A 391 2.01 -9.34 23.62
C LYS A 391 1.57 -9.60 25.06
N SER A 392 1.68 -8.61 25.96
CA SER A 392 1.29 -8.79 27.37
C SER A 392 -0.22 -9.00 27.54
N HIS A 393 -1.04 -8.34 26.72
CA HIS A 393 -2.51 -8.46 26.73
C HIS A 393 -3.05 -9.52 25.76
N GLN A 394 -2.19 -10.34 25.14
CA GLN A 394 -2.56 -11.40 24.18
C GLN A 394 -3.46 -10.93 23.02
N ALA A 395 -3.32 -9.67 22.63
CA ALA A 395 -4.12 -9.08 21.54
C ALA A 395 -3.55 -9.49 20.16
N PRO A 396 -4.37 -9.45 19.08
CA PRO A 396 -3.90 -9.76 17.73
C PRO A 396 -2.80 -8.79 17.25
N PHE A 397 -1.70 -9.34 16.72
CA PHE A 397 -0.62 -8.54 16.13
C PHE A 397 -1.04 -7.90 14.80
N ARG A 398 -0.52 -6.69 14.53
CA ARG A 398 -0.68 -6.00 13.25
C ARG A 398 0.54 -6.25 12.36
N ASN A 399 0.31 -6.53 11.09
CA ASN A 399 1.36 -6.68 10.09
C ASN A 399 2.06 -5.33 9.83
N MET A 400 3.38 -5.33 9.75
CA MET A 400 4.20 -4.14 9.47
C MET A 400 5.08 -4.38 8.24
N LEU A 401 5.05 -3.45 7.28
CA LEU A 401 5.87 -3.50 6.07
C LEU A 401 6.99 -2.46 6.13
N PHE A 402 8.24 -2.92 6.11
CA PHE A 402 9.41 -2.06 5.97
C PHE A 402 9.80 -1.98 4.49
N TYR A 403 9.63 -0.82 3.87
CA TYR A 403 9.92 -0.57 2.44
C TYR A 403 11.08 0.43 2.24
N GLY A 404 11.67 0.44 1.04
CA GLY A 404 12.77 1.33 0.66
C GLY A 404 13.90 0.61 -0.10
N PRO A 405 14.91 1.33 -0.63
CA PRO A 405 16.02 0.77 -1.41
C PRO A 405 16.80 -0.37 -0.71
N PRO A 406 17.49 -1.27 -1.44
CA PRO A 406 18.40 -2.24 -0.80
C PRO A 406 19.50 -1.52 0.00
N GLY A 407 20.01 -2.18 1.05
CA GLY A 407 21.05 -1.61 1.93
C GLY A 407 20.55 -0.67 3.06
N THR A 408 19.32 -0.16 3.02
CA THR A 408 18.80 0.83 4.00
C THR A 408 18.43 0.29 5.40
N GLY A 409 19.04 -0.82 5.85
CA GLY A 409 18.87 -1.31 7.23
C GLY A 409 17.47 -1.82 7.62
N LYS A 410 16.52 -1.96 6.68
CA LYS A 410 15.12 -2.37 6.96
C LYS A 410 14.98 -3.63 7.82
N THR A 411 15.75 -4.66 7.50
CA THR A 411 15.80 -5.94 8.24
C THR A 411 16.43 -5.80 9.62
N MET A 412 17.42 -4.92 9.75
CA MET A 412 18.08 -4.58 11.02
C MET A 412 17.11 -3.82 11.95
N ALA A 413 16.38 -2.84 11.42
CA ALA A 413 15.34 -2.12 12.16
C ALA A 413 14.20 -3.05 12.61
N ALA A 414 13.76 -3.98 11.76
CA ALA A 414 12.77 -5.00 12.13
C ALA A 414 13.27 -5.96 13.22
N ARG A 415 14.56 -6.37 13.17
CA ARG A 415 15.21 -7.20 14.19
C ARG A 415 15.29 -6.49 15.55
N GLU A 416 15.68 -5.22 15.56
CA GLU A 416 15.74 -4.40 16.79
C GLU A 416 14.35 -4.11 17.37
N LEU A 417 13.34 -3.87 16.51
CA LEU A 417 11.95 -3.78 16.95
C LEU A 417 11.49 -5.07 17.65
N ALA A 418 11.77 -6.23 17.03
CA ALA A 418 11.40 -7.53 17.58
C ALA A 418 12.10 -7.85 18.91
N ARG A 419 13.37 -7.44 19.08
CA ARG A 419 14.11 -7.59 20.35
C ARG A 419 13.47 -6.81 21.51
N LYS A 420 12.83 -5.67 21.22
CA LYS A 420 12.15 -4.83 22.22
C LYS A 420 10.73 -5.24 22.55
N SER A 421 10.06 -5.97 21.67
CA SER A 421 8.66 -6.39 21.87
C SER A 421 8.52 -7.75 22.56
N VAL A 422 9.62 -8.30 23.10
CA VAL A 422 9.69 -9.62 23.74
C VAL A 422 9.61 -9.51 25.26
#